data_AF-A0A1B6W017-F1
#
_entry.id   AF-A0A1B6W017-F1
#
_cell.length_a   1.000
_cell.length_b   1.000
_cell.length_c   1.000
_cell.angle_alpha   90.00
_cell.angle_beta   90.00
_cell.angle_gamma   90.00
#
_symmetry.space_group_name_H-M   'P 1'
#
loop_
_entity.id
_entity.type
_entity.pdbx_description
1 polymer ?
#
loop_
_entity_poly.entity_id
_entity_poly.type
_entity_poly.pdbx_seq_one_letter_code
_entity_poly.pdbx_strand_id
1 'polypeptide(L)'
;MTDYEKQQLEQQLAFAQQVYADLKAAYQSHAASGRAFTHSYKIKDREMTFNSLADLLKALRWWEQEILRLEIALGKRPGRARRIITRFAE
;
A
#
# COMPACT_ATOMS: atom_id res chain seq x y z
N MET A 1 -12.01 18.96 9.09
CA MET A 1 -12.35 17.66 8.49
C MET A 1 -13.82 17.42 8.75
N THR A 2 -14.62 17.60 7.71
CA THR A 2 -16.07 17.36 7.72
C THR A 2 -16.37 15.87 7.72
N ASP A 3 -17.56 15.46 8.15
CA ASP A 3 -17.97 14.05 8.22
C ASP A 3 -17.87 13.35 6.85
N TYR A 4 -18.16 14.09 5.77
CA TYR A 4 -18.02 13.65 4.39
C TYR A 4 -16.57 13.34 3.99
N GLU A 5 -15.62 14.21 4.35
CA GLU A 5 -14.20 13.99 4.07
C GLU A 5 -13.66 12.76 4.81
N LYS A 6 -14.13 12.54 6.04
CA LYS A 6 -13.79 11.35 6.83
C LYS A 6 -14.31 10.07 6.18
N GLN A 7 -15.56 10.05 5.74
CA GLN A 7 -16.12 8.90 5.02
C GLN A 7 -15.38 8.61 3.72
N GLN A 8 -15.00 9.64 2.95
CA GLN A 8 -14.20 9.48 1.73
C GLN A 8 -12.84 8.86 2.02
N LEU A 9 -12.14 9.35 3.05
CA LEU A 9 -10.85 8.80 3.46
C LEU A 9 -10.96 7.36 3.97
N GLU A 10 -12.05 7.01 4.68
CA GLU A 10 -12.28 5.63 5.13
C GLU A 10 -12.59 4.69 3.97
N GLN A 11 -13.35 5.13 2.97
CA GLN A 11 -13.57 4.35 1.73
C GLN A 11 -12.26 4.18 0.94
N GLN A 12 -11.45 5.22 0.83
CA GLN A 12 -10.14 5.14 0.17
C GLN A 12 -9.19 4.18 0.91
N LEU A 13 -9.21 4.20 2.25
CA LEU A 13 -8.40 3.33 3.08
C LEU A 13 -8.85 1.86 2.94
N ALA A 14 -10.15 1.59 3.04
CA ALA A 14 -10.69 0.25 2.83
C ALA A 14 -10.36 -0.26 1.42
N PHE A 15 -10.46 0.61 0.42
CA PHE A 15 -10.08 0.29 -0.94
C PHE A 15 -8.59 -0.05 -1.08
N ALA A 16 -7.70 0.79 -0.55
CA ALA A 16 -6.26 0.55 -0.60
C ALA A 16 -5.85 -0.76 0.12
N GLN A 17 -6.50 -1.06 1.25
CA GLN A 17 -6.31 -2.32 1.97
C GLN A 17 -6.74 -3.54 1.13
N GLN A 18 -7.89 -3.45 0.44
CA GLN A 18 -8.35 -4.51 -0.45
C GLN A 18 -7.34 -4.78 -1.56
N VAL A 19 -6.83 -3.72 -2.21
CA VAL A 19 -5.82 -3.84 -3.28
C VAL A 19 -4.53 -4.46 -2.75
N TYR A 20 -4.08 -4.04 -1.57
CA TYR A 20 -2.90 -4.62 -0.93
C TYR A 20 -3.08 -6.12 -0.63
N ALA A 21 -4.27 -6.52 -0.16
CA ALA A 21 -4.58 -7.93 0.09
C ALA A 21 -4.55 -8.77 -1.19
N ASP A 22 -5.14 -8.28 -2.29
CA ASP A 22 -5.09 -8.93 -3.61
C ASP A 22 -3.65 -9.08 -4.13
N LEU A 23 -2.85 -8.00 -4.05
CA LEU A 23 -1.44 -8.03 -4.45
C LEU A 23 -0.59 -8.97 -3.58
N LYS A 24 -0.92 -9.09 -2.29
CA LYS A 24 -0.24 -9.99 -1.37
C LYS A 24 -0.61 -11.45 -1.65
N ALA A 25 -1.87 -11.73 -1.96
CA ALA A 25 -2.32 -13.05 -2.39
C ALA A 25 -1.62 -13.47 -3.70
N ALA A 26 -1.55 -12.55 -4.68
CA ALA A 26 -0.78 -12.71 -5.90
C ALA A 26 0.70 -13.07 -5.64
N TYR A 27 1.35 -12.34 -4.73
CA TYR A 27 2.73 -12.62 -4.32
C TYR A 27 2.87 -14.01 -3.68
N GLN A 28 1.95 -14.40 -2.80
CA GLN A 28 1.97 -15.72 -2.15
C GLN A 28 1.75 -16.86 -3.17
N SER A 29 0.79 -16.71 -4.09
CA SER A 29 0.57 -17.66 -5.18
C SER A 29 1.79 -17.78 -6.09
N HIS A 30 2.50 -16.68 -6.36
CA HIS A 30 3.76 -16.71 -7.11
C HIS A 30 4.88 -17.42 -6.33
N ALA A 31 5.07 -17.08 -5.06
CA ALA A 31 6.07 -17.74 -4.21
C ALA A 31 5.84 -19.25 -4.08
N ALA A 32 4.57 -19.68 -4.11
CA ALA A 32 4.19 -21.09 -4.11
C ALA A 32 4.34 -21.77 -5.48
N SER A 33 4.11 -21.05 -6.59
CA SER A 33 4.04 -21.65 -7.94
C SER A 33 5.36 -21.66 -8.71
N GLY A 34 6.35 -20.84 -8.35
CA GLY A 34 7.69 -20.84 -8.93
C GLY A 34 7.77 -20.59 -10.46
N ARG A 35 6.68 -20.16 -11.10
CA ARG A 35 6.59 -19.95 -12.57
C ARG A 35 6.62 -18.46 -12.93
N ALA A 36 7.33 -18.16 -14.03
CA ALA A 36 7.70 -16.81 -14.47
C ALA A 36 6.51 -15.90 -14.87
N PHE A 37 6.25 -14.93 -14.00
CA PHE A 37 6.17 -13.47 -14.21
C PHE A 37 5.44 -12.79 -15.37
N THR A 38 4.38 -13.37 -15.92
CA THR A 38 3.37 -12.53 -16.61
C THR A 38 1.99 -12.85 -16.07
N HIS A 39 1.55 -12.07 -15.08
CA HIS A 39 0.15 -12.09 -14.63
C HIS A 39 -0.41 -10.68 -14.68
N SER A 40 -1.49 -10.53 -15.43
CA SER A 40 -2.33 -9.34 -15.43
C SER A 40 -3.28 -9.46 -14.24
N TYR A 41 -3.21 -8.51 -13.30
CA TYR A 41 -4.15 -8.45 -12.19
C TYR A 41 -5.13 -7.31 -12.43
N LYS A 42 -6.43 -7.59 -12.31
CA LYS A 42 -7.47 -6.57 -12.34
C LYS A 42 -7.54 -5.87 -10.99
N ILE A 43 -7.01 -4.66 -10.92
CA ILE A 43 -7.17 -3.80 -9.74
C ILE A 43 -8.28 -2.80 -10.03
N LYS A 44 -9.44 -3.03 -9.40
CA LYS A 44 -10.67 -2.19 -9.38
C LYS A 44 -11.38 -1.96 -10.73
N ASP A 45 -10.63 -1.85 -11.83
CA ASP A 45 -11.09 -1.74 -13.22
C ASP A 45 -9.89 -1.64 -14.20
N ARG A 46 -8.67 -1.46 -13.69
CA ARG A 46 -7.44 -1.40 -14.49
C ARG A 46 -6.72 -2.74 -14.43
N GLU A 47 -6.50 -3.33 -15.61
CA GLU A 47 -5.55 -4.42 -15.76
C GLU A 47 -4.14 -3.86 -15.60
N MET A 48 -3.49 -4.24 -14.50
CA MET A 48 -2.11 -3.90 -14.24
C MET A 48 -1.28 -5.14 -14.50
N THR A 49 -0.48 -5.10 -15.56
CA THR A 49 0.40 -6.20 -15.95
C THR A 49 1.73 -6.06 -15.23
N PHE A 50 2.02 -6.97 -14.30
CA PHE A 50 3.33 -6.99 -13.64
C PHE A 50 4.26 -7.92 -14.42
N ASN A 51 5.27 -7.33 -15.05
CA ASN A 51 6.28 -8.05 -15.84
C ASN A 51 7.39 -8.66 -14.96
N SER A 52 7.48 -8.29 -13.68
CA SER A 52 8.54 -8.77 -12.78
C SER A 52 8.15 -8.70 -11.30
N LEU A 53 8.76 -9.56 -10.47
CA LEU A 53 8.57 -9.58 -9.01
C LEU A 53 8.92 -8.25 -8.38
N ALA A 54 9.94 -7.61 -8.93
CA ALA A 54 10.35 -6.29 -8.53
C ALA A 54 9.22 -5.28 -8.72
N ASP A 55 8.41 -5.41 -9.76
CA ASP A 55 7.30 -4.50 -10.04
C ASP A 55 6.12 -4.75 -9.10
N LEU A 56 5.80 -6.02 -8.84
CA LEU A 56 4.81 -6.42 -7.82
C LEU A 56 5.19 -5.93 -6.42
N LEU A 57 6.46 -6.08 -6.03
CA LEU A 57 6.98 -5.61 -4.74
C LEU A 57 6.98 -4.07 -4.65
N LYS A 58 7.28 -3.37 -5.74
CA LYS A 58 7.15 -1.91 -5.81
C LYS A 58 5.70 -1.49 -5.60
N ALA A 59 4.75 -2.15 -6.26
CA ALA A 59 3.32 -1.88 -6.07
C ALA A 59 2.88 -2.14 -4.63
N LEU A 60 3.27 -3.28 -4.03
CA LEU A 60 2.98 -3.58 -2.62
C LEU A 60 3.52 -2.49 -1.69
N ARG A 61 4.77 -2.07 -1.86
CA ARG A 61 5.37 -1.00 -1.05
C ARG A 61 4.67 0.34 -1.25
N TRP A 62 4.27 0.66 -2.48
CA TRP A 62 3.56 1.89 -2.79
C TRP A 62 2.19 1.91 -2.09
N TRP A 63 1.41 0.82 -2.20
CA TRP A 63 0.11 0.71 -1.53
C TRP A 63 0.23 0.71 -0.01
N GLU A 64 1.27 0.09 0.55
CA GLU A 64 1.54 0.14 2.00
C GLU A 64 1.83 1.58 2.48
N GLN A 65 2.58 2.36 1.70
CA GLN A 65 2.81 3.78 1.99
C GLN A 65 1.54 4.61 1.83
N GLU A 66 0.68 4.29 0.86
CA GLU A 66 -0.58 5.00 0.66
C GLU A 66 -1.57 4.72 1.79
N ILE A 67 -1.68 3.46 2.24
CA ILE A 67 -2.47 3.09 3.43
C ILE A 67 -1.94 3.88 4.64
N LEU A 68 -0.63 3.93 4.85
CA LEU A 68 -0.02 4.71 5.92
C LEU A 68 -0.36 6.20 5.82
N ARG A 69 -0.33 6.79 4.63
CA ARG A 69 -0.71 8.19 4.41
C ARG A 69 -2.18 8.44 4.74
N LEU A 70 -3.07 7.55 4.30
CA LEU A 70 -4.50 7.60 4.59
C LEU A 70 -4.78 7.42 6.08
N GLU A 71 -4.08 6.50 6.77
CA GLU A 71 -4.18 6.31 8.22
C GLU A 71 -3.73 7.55 9.01
N ILE A 72 -2.67 8.23 8.55
CA ILE A 72 -2.18 9.48 9.14
C ILE A 72 -3.19 10.61 8.89
N ALA A 73 -3.73 10.72 7.68
CA ALA A 73 -4.77 11.71 7.34
C ALA A 73 -6.05 11.50 8.17
N LEU A 74 -6.39 10.25 8.48
CA LEU A 74 -7.50 9.88 9.37
C LEU A 74 -7.19 10.07 10.85
N GLY A 75 -5.94 10.38 11.21
CA GLY A 75 -5.49 10.48 12.60
C GLY A 75 -5.45 9.14 13.35
N LYS A 76 -5.58 8.00 12.66
CA LYS A 76 -5.54 6.65 13.26
C LYS A 76 -4.13 6.22 13.67
N ARG A 77 -3.09 6.83 13.07
CA ARG A 77 -1.69 6.63 13.44
C ARG A 77 -0.99 7.97 13.67
N PRO A 78 -0.17 8.11 14.73
CA PRO A 78 0.75 9.23 14.82
C PRO A 78 1.73 9.12 13.65
N GLY A 79 1.74 10.14 12.77
CA GLY A 79 2.71 10.22 11.68
C GLY A 79 4.12 10.00 12.23
N ARG A 80 4.91 9.14 11.55
CA ARG A 80 6.24 8.66 11.98
C ARG A 80 6.91 9.70 12.88
N ALA A 81 7.13 9.32 14.15
CA ALA A 81 7.82 10.13 15.12
C ALA A 81 9.02 10.80 14.43
N ARG A 82 9.00 12.14 14.36
CA ARG A 82 10.12 12.92 13.84
C ARG A 82 11.36 12.40 14.55
N ARG A 83 12.30 11.84 13.79
CA ARG A 83 13.59 11.41 14.30
C ARG A 83 14.21 12.64 14.98
N ILE A 84 14.22 12.67 16.32
CA ILE A 84 14.88 13.73 17.07
C ILE A 84 16.37 13.52 16.79
N ILE A 85 16.93 14.35 15.92
CA ILE A 85 18.37 14.38 15.67
C ILE A 85 18.95 15.15 16.86
N THR A 86 19.20 14.46 17.97
CA THR A 86 20.02 15.01 19.04
C THR A 86 21.43 15.12 18.48
N ARG A 87 21.80 16.31 18.02
CA ARG A 87 23.20 16.63 17.75
C ARG A 87 23.84 16.78 19.13
N PHE A 88 24.62 15.78 19.55
CA PHE A 88 25.54 16.00 20.66
C PHE A 88 26.58 17.01 20.17
N ALA A 89 26.48 18.24 20.68
CA ALA A 89 27.55 19.22 20.56
C ALA A 89 28.67 18.83 21.54
N GLU A 90 29.89 19.04 21.06
CA GLU A 90 31.24 18.78 21.63
C GLU A 90 31.37 18.73 23.15
#